data_AF-A0A1Q5TMF4-F1
#
_entry.id   AF-A0A1Q5TMF4-F1
#
_cell.length_a   1.000
_cell.length_b   1.000
_cell.length_c   1.000
_cell.angle_alpha   90.00
_cell.angle_beta   90.00
_cell.angle_gamma   90.00
#
_symmetry.space_group_name_H-M   'P 1'
#
loop_
_entity.id
_entity.type
_entity.pdbx_description
1 polymer ?
#
loop_
_entity_poly.entity_id
_entity_poly.type
_entity_poly.pdbx_seq_one_letter_code
_entity_poly.pdbx_strand_id
1 'polypeptide(L)'
;MDPLPTTERTVFGNTRGCFVYCYPSTGGVLIKEADLLDMLFLSLPRSHVSHRSSSAEEEDKFCNLLRRIGATWWPSKEDEIEVLVGMREATEEEEKVVVFGWPTDGVGVWVLRYKSDREMPRDFGRISLAMNMEEKIQMMKEYGATFMEDVTQVKELYDTSG
;
A
#
# COMPACT_ATOMS: atom_id res chain seq x y z
N MET A 1 1.21 16.71 28.62
CA MET A 1 0.20 16.80 27.55
C MET A 1 0.66 15.79 26.53
N ASP A 2 0.10 14.59 26.57
CA ASP A 2 0.49 13.55 25.62
C ASP A 2 0.15 14.05 24.20
N PRO A 3 1.04 13.89 23.21
CA PRO A 3 0.69 14.21 21.84
C PRO A 3 -0.54 13.38 21.48
N LEU A 4 -1.55 14.03 20.90
CA LEU A 4 -2.77 13.36 20.43
C LEU A 4 -2.35 12.15 19.59
N PRO A 5 -2.86 10.93 19.86
CA PRO A 5 -2.50 9.77 19.06
C PRO A 5 -2.89 10.11 17.62
N THR A 6 -1.92 10.10 16.69
CA THR A 6 -2.15 10.46 15.29
C THR A 6 -3.29 9.61 14.73
N THR A 7 -4.46 10.22 14.54
CA THR A 7 -5.70 9.59 14.04
C THR A 7 -5.86 9.76 12.53
N GLU A 8 -4.86 10.33 11.85
CA GLU A 8 -4.92 10.65 10.43
C GLU A 8 -4.80 9.38 9.59
N ARG A 9 -5.85 9.11 8.80
CA ARG A 9 -5.87 8.05 7.78
C ARG A 9 -5.20 8.53 6.50
N THR A 10 -5.35 9.81 6.15
CA THR A 10 -4.72 10.39 4.95
C THR A 10 -3.91 11.62 5.29
N VAL A 11 -2.72 11.74 4.73
CA VAL A 11 -1.86 12.92 4.83
C VAL A 11 -1.44 13.32 3.41
N PHE A 12 -1.78 14.54 3.01
CA PHE A 12 -1.38 15.09 1.72
C PHE A 12 -0.01 15.74 1.83
N GLY A 13 0.95 15.25 1.06
CA GLY A 13 2.33 15.75 1.06
C GLY A 13 2.47 17.09 0.32
N ASN A 14 3.52 17.84 0.65
CA ASN A 14 3.85 19.08 -0.07
C ASN A 14 4.42 18.80 -1.48
N THR A 15 5.10 17.66 -1.65
CA THR A 15 5.80 17.28 -2.90
C THR A 15 5.37 15.93 -3.45
N ARG A 16 4.88 15.04 -2.58
CA ARG A 16 4.34 13.74 -2.93
C ARG A 16 2.81 13.78 -2.86
N GLY A 17 2.15 12.76 -3.40
CA GLY A 17 0.69 12.65 -3.41
C GLY A 17 0.08 12.50 -2.00
N CYS A 18 -0.63 11.41 -1.78
CA CYS A 18 -1.30 11.13 -0.52
C CYS A 18 -0.67 9.92 0.15
N PHE A 19 -0.27 10.04 1.41
CA PHE A 19 0.04 8.89 2.25
C PHE A 19 -1.23 8.41 2.95
N VAL A 20 -1.51 7.11 2.84
CA VAL A 20 -2.61 6.44 3.51
C VAL A 20 -2.07 5.53 4.60
N TYR A 21 -2.66 5.64 5.78
CA TYR A 21 -2.27 4.90 6.98
C TYR A 21 -3.40 4.01 7.44
N CYS A 22 -3.04 2.84 7.96
CA CYS A 22 -3.94 2.00 8.73
C CYS A 22 -3.23 1.40 9.94
N TYR A 23 -3.96 1.27 11.05
CA TYR A 23 -3.43 0.79 12.32
C TYR A 23 -4.09 -0.55 12.70
N PRO A 24 -3.51 -1.69 12.31
CA PRO A 24 -4.12 -2.98 12.59
C PRO A 24 -4.06 -3.28 14.09
N SER A 25 -5.02 -4.05 14.58
CA SER A 25 -5.10 -4.49 15.98
C SER A 25 -3.92 -5.37 16.41
N THR A 26 -3.21 -5.97 15.45
CA THR A 26 -1.96 -6.72 15.64
C THR A 26 -0.75 -5.84 15.94
N GLY A 27 -0.88 -4.51 15.80
CA GLY A 27 0.19 -3.54 16.06
C GLY A 27 0.92 -3.07 14.81
N GLY A 28 1.75 -2.04 14.98
CA GLY A 28 2.43 -1.36 13.88
C GLY A 28 1.51 -0.47 13.05
N VAL A 29 1.93 -0.17 11.82
CA VAL A 29 1.20 0.68 10.87
C VAL A 29 1.42 0.20 9.45
N LEU A 30 0.36 0.12 8.66
CA LEU A 30 0.44 -0.04 7.21
C LEU A 30 0.51 1.34 6.57
N ILE A 31 1.49 1.54 5.69
CA ILE A 31 1.75 2.80 5.01
C ILE A 31 1.73 2.59 3.49
N LYS A 32 1.02 3.47 2.79
CA LYS A 32 0.97 3.49 1.33
C LYS A 32 1.08 4.91 0.79
N GLU A 33 2.06 5.16 -0.07
CA GLU A 33 2.00 6.29 -1.00
C GLU A 33 0.97 5.94 -2.10
N ALA A 34 -0.22 6.53 -2.00
CA ALA A 34 -1.38 6.16 -2.79
C ALA A 34 -1.48 6.99 -4.08
N ASP A 35 -1.73 6.30 -5.19
CA ASP A 35 -2.09 6.92 -6.47
C ASP A 35 -3.60 7.20 -6.56
N LEU A 36 -4.06 7.74 -7.70
CA LEU A 36 -5.47 8.05 -7.90
C LEU A 36 -6.37 6.81 -7.86
N LEU A 37 -5.89 5.69 -8.42
CA LEU A 37 -6.65 4.46 -8.48
C LEU A 37 -6.76 3.80 -7.10
N ASP A 38 -5.71 3.88 -6.30
CA ASP A 38 -5.69 3.46 -4.90
C ASP A 38 -6.74 4.22 -4.08
N MET A 39 -6.81 5.55 -4.23
CA MET A 39 -7.81 6.38 -3.55
C MET A 39 -9.24 6.02 -3.97
N LEU A 40 -9.47 5.70 -5.25
CA LEU A 40 -10.77 5.24 -5.74
C LEU A 40 -11.13 3.85 -5.19
N PHE A 41 -10.18 2.93 -5.16
CA PHE A 41 -10.37 1.58 -4.62
C PHE A 41 -10.75 1.62 -3.13
N LEU A 42 -10.10 2.48 -2.36
CA LEU A 42 -10.36 2.68 -0.94
C LEU A 42 -11.57 3.56 -0.63
N SER A 43 -12.22 4.13 -1.66
CA SER A 43 -13.32 5.10 -1.51
C SER A 43 -12.95 6.31 -0.64
N LEU A 44 -11.70 6.78 -0.73
CA LEU A 44 -11.19 7.91 0.06
C LEU A 44 -11.38 9.25 -0.65
N PRO A 45 -11.68 10.33 0.09
CA PRO A 45 -11.70 11.67 -0.48
C PRO A 45 -10.30 12.11 -0.90
N ARG A 46 -10.23 12.80 -2.04
CA ARG A 46 -8.98 13.28 -2.66
C ARG A 46 -8.68 14.75 -2.36
N SER A 47 -9.60 15.44 -1.71
CA SER A 47 -9.56 16.90 -1.50
C SER A 47 -9.40 17.32 -0.05
N HIS A 48 -9.54 16.39 0.90
CA HIS A 48 -9.46 16.68 2.34
C HIS A 48 -9.04 15.43 3.11
N VAL A 49 -8.50 15.67 4.30
CA VAL A 49 -8.01 14.63 5.21
C VAL A 49 -9.15 13.75 5.69
N SER A 50 -8.87 12.45 5.80
CA SER A 50 -9.70 11.45 6.46
C SER A 50 -9.07 11.01 7.75
N HIS A 51 -9.90 10.62 8.70
CA HIS A 51 -9.46 10.04 9.97
C HIS A 51 -9.74 8.53 10.01
N ARG A 52 -8.97 7.83 10.85
CA ARG A 52 -9.15 6.40 11.10
C ARG A 52 -10.48 6.13 11.82
N SER A 53 -10.98 4.90 11.75
CA SER A 53 -12.15 4.53 12.55
C SER A 53 -11.76 4.44 14.03
N SER A 54 -12.70 4.75 14.93
CA SER A 54 -12.56 4.46 16.35
C SER A 54 -12.83 2.98 16.68
N SER A 55 -13.47 2.25 15.76
CA SER A 55 -13.69 0.81 15.86
C SER A 55 -12.49 0.05 15.34
N ALA A 56 -11.87 -0.77 16.19
CA ALA A 56 -10.75 -1.64 15.80
C ALA A 56 -11.14 -2.60 14.67
N GLU A 57 -12.37 -3.13 14.68
CA GLU A 57 -12.85 -4.05 13.65
C GLU A 57 -12.98 -3.36 12.28
N GLU A 58 -13.48 -2.13 12.25
CA GLU A 58 -13.58 -1.36 11.01
C GLU A 58 -12.20 -0.96 10.49
N GLU A 59 -11.29 -0.62 11.40
CA GLU A 59 -9.91 -0.30 11.04
C GLU A 59 -9.19 -1.52 10.48
N ASP A 60 -9.33 -2.70 11.09
CA ASP A 60 -8.76 -3.96 10.58
C ASP A 60 -9.29 -4.31 9.18
N LYS A 61 -10.59 -4.11 8.94
CA LYS A 61 -11.18 -4.26 7.60
C LYS A 61 -10.55 -3.31 6.59
N PHE A 62 -10.33 -2.05 6.98
CA PHE A 62 -9.62 -1.10 6.14
C PHE A 62 -8.16 -1.49 5.91
N CYS A 63 -7.45 -1.99 6.92
CA CYS A 63 -6.07 -2.47 6.80
C CYS A 63 -5.97 -3.60 5.78
N ASN A 64 -6.95 -4.51 5.76
CA ASN A 64 -7.04 -5.56 4.74
C ASN A 64 -7.22 -5.00 3.33
N LEU A 65 -8.00 -3.92 3.15
CA LEU A 65 -8.09 -3.22 1.86
C LEU A 65 -6.78 -2.53 1.50
N LEU A 66 -6.10 -1.94 2.48
CA LEU A 66 -4.83 -1.26 2.28
C LEU A 66 -3.71 -2.24 1.85
N ARG A 67 -3.67 -3.45 2.43
CA ARG A 67 -2.79 -4.54 1.95
C ARG A 67 -3.06 -4.90 0.49
N ARG A 68 -4.33 -4.94 0.08
CA ARG A 68 -4.72 -5.26 -1.31
C ARG A 68 -4.24 -4.25 -2.35
N ILE A 69 -3.79 -3.07 -1.93
CA ILE A 69 -3.15 -2.08 -2.84
C ILE A 69 -1.63 -2.01 -2.66
N GLY A 70 -1.02 -2.95 -1.94
CA GLY A 70 0.42 -3.07 -1.79
C GLY A 70 0.97 -2.03 -0.82
N ALA A 71 0.36 -1.93 0.36
CA ALA A 71 0.89 -1.16 1.48
C ALA A 71 1.92 -1.97 2.26
N THR A 72 2.93 -1.29 2.77
CA THR A 72 4.02 -1.88 3.54
C THR A 72 3.72 -1.75 5.03
N TRP A 73 3.97 -2.82 5.80
CA TRP A 73 3.87 -2.77 7.26
C TRP A 73 5.16 -2.23 7.86
N TRP A 74 5.03 -1.38 8.87
CA TRP A 74 6.12 -0.79 9.62
C TRP A 74 5.85 -0.91 11.13
N PRO A 75 6.89 -1.04 11.97
CA PRO A 75 6.72 -1.02 13.43
C PRO A 75 6.10 0.30 13.93
N SER A 76 6.42 1.43 13.30
CA SER A 76 5.88 2.75 13.59
C SER A 76 6.00 3.68 12.37
N LYS A 77 5.40 4.88 12.43
CA LYS A 77 5.60 5.90 11.39
C LYS A 77 7.03 6.44 11.45
N GLU A 78 7.56 6.57 12.65
CA GLU A 78 8.91 7.03 12.92
C GLU A 78 9.94 6.09 12.28
N ASP A 79 9.73 4.78 12.34
CA ASP A 79 10.57 3.78 11.68
C ASP A 79 10.64 3.95 10.15
N GLU A 80 9.51 4.25 9.50
CA GLU A 80 9.46 4.53 8.06
C GLU A 80 10.22 5.81 7.73
N ILE A 81 10.04 6.86 8.54
CA ILE A 81 10.76 8.13 8.38
C ILE A 81 12.27 7.92 8.54
N GLU A 82 12.72 7.20 9.57
CA GLU A 82 14.13 6.90 9.80
C GLU A 82 14.77 6.19 8.61
N VAL A 83 14.07 5.26 7.96
CA VAL A 83 14.53 4.64 6.71
C VAL A 83 14.56 5.65 5.57
N LEU A 84 13.48 6.42 5.38
CA LEU A 84 13.37 7.39 4.30
C LEU A 84 14.47 8.46 4.34
N VAL A 85 14.88 8.89 5.55
CA VAL A 85 15.95 9.88 5.75
C VAL A 85 17.34 9.25 5.88
N GLY A 86 17.46 7.93 5.76
CA GLY A 86 18.73 7.20 5.81
C GLY A 86 19.37 7.14 7.20
N MET A 87 18.59 7.30 8.27
CA MET A 87 19.04 7.06 9.65
C MET A 87 19.07 5.56 9.99
N ARG A 88 18.29 4.75 9.28
CA ARG A 88 18.23 3.28 9.40
C ARG A 88 18.22 2.64 8.01
N GLU A 89 18.82 1.46 7.87
CA GLU A 89 18.63 0.64 6.67
C GLU A 89 17.28 -0.09 6.72
N ALA A 90 16.57 -0.14 5.59
CA ALA A 90 15.37 -0.94 5.45
C ALA A 90 15.69 -2.43 5.58
N THR A 91 14.77 -3.20 6.16
CA THR A 91 14.81 -4.66 6.08
C THR A 91 14.46 -5.12 4.66
N GLU A 92 14.82 -6.37 4.31
CA GLU A 92 14.45 -6.94 3.00
C GLU A 92 12.94 -6.93 2.75
N GLU A 93 12.10 -7.04 3.80
CA GLU A 93 10.64 -6.96 3.66
C GLU A 93 10.15 -5.52 3.46
N GLU A 94 10.75 -4.54 4.13
CA GLU A 94 10.42 -3.11 3.97
C GLU A 94 10.84 -2.56 2.60
N GLU A 95 11.92 -3.10 2.00
CA GLU A 95 12.36 -2.71 0.66
C GLU A 95 11.46 -3.25 -0.45
N LYS A 96 10.80 -4.39 -0.26
CA LYS A 96 10.01 -5.05 -1.31
C LYS A 96 8.95 -4.13 -1.87
N VAL A 97 8.89 -4.09 -3.19
CA VAL A 97 7.81 -3.41 -3.91
C VAL A 97 6.87 -4.45 -4.46
N VAL A 98 5.63 -4.41 -3.99
CA VAL A 98 4.56 -5.31 -4.42
C VAL A 98 3.40 -4.48 -4.95
N VAL A 99 2.97 -4.79 -6.17
CA VAL A 99 1.82 -4.15 -6.81
C VAL A 99 0.79 -5.20 -7.19
N PHE A 100 -0.46 -4.92 -6.84
CA PHE A 100 -1.60 -5.78 -7.16
C PHE A 100 -2.47 -5.16 -8.24
N GLY A 101 -2.99 -6.02 -9.11
CA GLY A 101 -4.02 -5.71 -10.08
C GLY A 101 -5.17 -6.71 -9.92
N TRP A 102 -6.36 -6.20 -9.59
CA TRP A 102 -7.54 -7.03 -9.31
C TRP A 102 -8.48 -7.03 -10.52
N PRO A 103 -8.61 -8.16 -11.25
CA PRO A 103 -9.51 -8.23 -12.39
C PRO A 103 -10.96 -7.88 -12.02
N THR A 104 -11.66 -7.24 -12.95
CA THR A 104 -13.07 -6.82 -12.75
C THR A 104 -14.04 -8.00 -12.68
N ASP A 105 -13.66 -9.16 -13.21
CA ASP A 105 -14.41 -10.42 -13.07
C ASP A 105 -14.30 -11.04 -11.66
N GLY A 106 -13.41 -10.51 -10.81
CA GLY A 106 -13.19 -10.97 -9.44
C GLY A 106 -12.41 -12.27 -9.31
N VAL A 107 -11.85 -12.80 -10.41
CA VAL A 107 -11.11 -14.06 -10.42
C VAL A 107 -9.61 -13.81 -10.29
N GLY A 108 -9.04 -14.28 -9.19
CA GLY A 108 -7.60 -14.20 -8.93
C GLY A 108 -7.07 -12.77 -8.77
N VAL A 109 -5.76 -12.63 -8.91
CA VAL A 109 -5.04 -11.36 -8.79
C VAL A 109 -3.75 -11.39 -9.61
N TRP A 110 -3.42 -10.27 -10.25
CA TRP A 110 -2.11 -10.04 -10.84
C TRP A 110 -1.18 -9.47 -9.79
N VAL A 111 0.02 -10.05 -9.67
CA VAL A 111 1.02 -9.61 -8.69
C VAL A 111 2.33 -9.30 -9.41
N LEU A 112 2.86 -8.12 -9.15
CA LEU A 112 4.17 -7.67 -9.60
C LEU A 112 5.06 -7.48 -8.38
N ARG A 113 6.30 -7.97 -8.45
CA ARG A 113 7.23 -8.02 -7.32
C ARG A 113 8.62 -7.53 -7.73
N TYR A 114 9.21 -6.68 -6.90
CA TYR A 114 10.62 -6.33 -6.94
C TYR A 114 11.21 -6.44 -5.54
N LYS A 115 12.51 -6.73 -5.44
CA LYS A 115 13.16 -6.81 -4.12
C LYS A 115 13.35 -5.44 -3.48
N SER A 116 13.51 -4.41 -4.32
CA SER A 116 13.65 -3.02 -3.89
C SER A 116 13.23 -2.06 -5.00
N ASP A 117 13.06 -0.79 -4.65
CA ASP A 117 12.86 0.29 -5.60
C ASP A 117 13.99 0.41 -6.64
N ARG A 118 15.20 -0.04 -6.30
CA ARG A 118 16.38 -0.04 -7.18
C ARG A 118 16.28 -1.02 -8.34
N GLU A 119 15.49 -2.09 -8.19
CA GLU A 119 15.25 -3.07 -9.27
C GLU A 119 14.11 -2.64 -10.21
N MET A 120 13.37 -1.59 -9.85
CA MET A 120 12.25 -1.11 -10.66
C MET A 120 12.73 -0.49 -11.97
N PRO A 121 12.05 -0.78 -13.10
CA PRO A 121 12.33 -0.11 -14.37
C PRO A 121 12.20 1.41 -14.27
N ARG A 122 13.04 2.14 -15.03
CA ARG A 122 13.09 3.62 -14.96
C ARG A 122 11.76 4.32 -15.26
N ASP A 123 10.90 3.66 -16.02
CA ASP A 123 9.61 4.18 -16.46
C ASP A 123 8.43 3.66 -15.61
N PHE A 124 8.68 2.95 -14.52
CA PHE A 124 7.67 2.29 -13.70
C PHE A 124 6.55 3.22 -13.21
N GLY A 125 6.88 4.49 -12.99
CA GLY A 125 5.92 5.53 -12.62
C GLY A 125 4.72 5.65 -13.58
N ARG A 126 4.77 5.08 -14.80
CA ARG A 126 3.60 4.99 -15.67
C ARG A 126 2.43 4.27 -15.01
N ILE A 127 2.66 3.26 -14.16
CA ILE A 127 1.58 2.46 -13.56
C ILE A 127 0.62 3.33 -12.75
N SER A 128 1.12 4.37 -12.07
CA SER A 128 0.28 5.28 -11.28
C SER A 128 -0.62 6.18 -12.13
N LEU A 129 -0.42 6.20 -13.45
CA LEU A 129 -1.24 6.93 -14.42
C LEU A 129 -2.40 6.10 -14.98
N ALA A 130 -2.50 4.81 -14.63
CA ALA A 130 -3.62 3.97 -15.04
C ALA A 130 -4.95 4.55 -14.54
N MET A 131 -5.95 4.66 -15.42
CA MET A 131 -7.26 5.22 -15.09
C MET A 131 -8.20 4.20 -14.45
N ASN A 132 -7.92 2.91 -14.62
CA ASN A 132 -8.71 1.81 -14.08
C ASN A 132 -7.86 0.56 -13.85
N MET A 133 -8.44 -0.44 -13.18
CA MET A 133 -7.72 -1.64 -12.78
C MET A 133 -7.31 -2.54 -13.95
N GLU A 134 -8.10 -2.60 -15.02
CA GLU A 134 -7.75 -3.39 -16.23
C GLU A 134 -6.56 -2.77 -16.97
N GLU A 135 -6.53 -1.43 -17.08
CA GLU A 135 -5.38 -0.70 -17.62
C GLU A 135 -4.14 -0.93 -16.75
N LYS A 136 -4.27 -0.83 -15.41
CA LYS A 136 -3.18 -1.13 -14.46
C LYS A 136 -2.65 -2.55 -14.66
N ILE A 137 -3.53 -3.54 -14.77
CA ILE A 137 -3.16 -4.94 -15.03
C ILE A 137 -2.42 -5.08 -16.36
N GLN A 138 -2.87 -4.40 -17.42
CA GLN A 138 -2.22 -4.48 -18.71
C GLN A 138 -0.80 -3.90 -18.66
N MET A 139 -0.61 -2.78 -17.96
CA MET A 139 0.72 -2.18 -17.75
C MET A 139 1.60 -3.07 -16.87
N MET A 140 1.04 -3.67 -15.81
CA MET A 140 1.76 -4.61 -14.94
C MET A 140 2.29 -5.83 -15.71
N LYS A 141 1.55 -6.33 -16.71
CA LYS A 141 2.02 -7.44 -17.56
C LYS A 141 3.28 -7.10 -18.34
N GLU A 142 3.43 -5.85 -18.81
CA GLU A 142 4.65 -5.38 -19.49
C GLU A 142 5.89 -5.47 -18.58
N TYR A 143 5.67 -5.40 -17.27
CA TYR A 143 6.68 -5.47 -16.23
C TYR A 143 6.91 -6.87 -15.67
N GLY A 144 6.25 -7.90 -16.23
CA GLY A 144 6.44 -9.29 -15.82
C GLY A 144 5.55 -9.71 -14.65
N ALA A 145 4.40 -9.06 -14.45
CA ALA A 145 3.44 -9.49 -13.44
C ALA A 145 2.95 -10.92 -13.69
N THR A 146 2.71 -11.65 -12.61
CA THR A 146 2.23 -13.04 -12.62
C THR A 146 0.80 -13.10 -12.15
N PHE A 147 -0.04 -13.89 -12.84
CA PHE A 147 -1.41 -14.15 -12.40
C PHE A 147 -1.46 -15.26 -11.35
N MET A 148 -2.22 -15.01 -10.29
CA MET A 148 -2.50 -15.95 -9.20
C MET A 148 -4.00 -16.18 -9.14
N GLU A 149 -4.46 -17.38 -9.55
CA GLU A 149 -5.88 -17.73 -9.51
C GLU A 149 -6.40 -17.87 -8.08
N ASP A 150 -5.60 -18.52 -7.22
CA ASP A 150 -5.88 -18.68 -5.80
C ASP A 150 -5.21 -17.56 -4.99
N VAL A 151 -6.01 -16.59 -4.57
CA VAL A 151 -5.58 -15.42 -3.77
C VAL A 151 -4.97 -15.85 -2.44
N THR A 152 -5.33 -17.01 -1.89
CA THR A 152 -4.79 -17.50 -0.61
C THR A 152 -3.31 -17.85 -0.68
N GLN A 153 -2.77 -18.03 -1.88
CA GLN A 153 -1.34 -18.29 -2.11
C GLN A 153 -0.51 -17.00 -2.16
N VAL A 154 -1.15 -15.83 -2.16
CA VAL A 154 -0.47 -14.53 -2.19
C VAL A 154 -0.17 -14.09 -0.76
N LYS A 155 1.00 -14.51 -0.26
CA LYS A 155 1.42 -14.31 1.13
C LYS A 155 1.39 -12.85 1.58
N GLU A 156 1.66 -11.92 0.66
CA GLU A 156 1.71 -10.48 0.92
C GLU A 156 0.35 -9.87 1.28
N LEU A 157 -0.76 -10.59 1.07
CA LEU A 157 -2.10 -10.16 1.47
C LEU A 157 -2.46 -10.54 2.90
N TYR A 158 -1.66 -11.38 3.54
CA TYR A 158 -1.90 -11.90 4.88
C TYR A 158 -0.83 -11.39 5.83
N ASP A 159 -1.16 -11.30 7.11
CA ASP A 159 -0.20 -10.88 8.11
C ASP A 159 1.02 -11.79 8.09
N THR A 160 2.17 -11.21 7.75
CA THR A 160 3.48 -11.76 8.04
C THR A 160 3.78 -11.47 9.51
N SER A 161 2.98 -12.03 10.41
CA SER A 161 3.36 -12.17 11.81
C SER A 161 4.45 -13.24 11.87
N GLY A 162 5.70 -12.82 11.67
CA GLY A 162 6.90 -13.64 11.79
C GLY A 162 7.88 -12.99 12.75
#